data_AF-A0A972HUM4-F1
#
_entry.id   AF-A0A972HUM4-F1
#
_cell.length_a   1.000
_cell.length_b   1.000
_cell.length_c   1.000
_cell.angle_alpha   90.00
_cell.angle_beta   90.00
_cell.angle_gamma   90.00
#
_symmetry.space_group_name_H-M   'P 1'
#
loop_
_entity.id
_entity.type
_entity.pdbx_description
1 polymer ?
#
loop_
_entity_poly.entity_id
_entity_poly.type
_entity_poly.pdbx_seq_one_letter_code
_entity_poly.pdbx_strand_id
1 'polypeptide(L)' 'MVINGEKVPFADEKNILDVVRKAGIELPTFCYYSELSVYGACRMCIVEDSQGNVIASCST' A
#
# COMPACT_ATOMS: atom_id res chain seq x y z
N MET A 1 9.10 -7.61 -2.82
CA MET A 1 7.65 -7.69 -3.10
C MET A 1 7.44 -7.59 -4.61
N VAL A 2 6.39 -8.22 -5.17
CA VAL A 2 6.03 -8.03 -6.59
C VAL A 2 4.83 -7.10 -6.65
N ILE A 3 4.96 -5.99 -7.38
CA ILE A 3 3.90 -4.98 -7.56
C ILE A 3 3.72 -4.79 -9.06
N ASN A 4 2.53 -5.07 -9.59
CA ASN A 4 2.23 -5.00 -11.03
C ASN A 4 3.24 -5.73 -11.94
N GLY A 5 3.79 -6.84 -11.47
CA GLY A 5 4.79 -7.64 -12.19
C GLY A 5 6.25 -7.19 -11.99
N GLU A 6 6.48 -6.04 -11.34
CA GLU A 6 7.82 -5.53 -11.04
C GLU A 6 8.30 -5.98 -9.66
N LYS A 7 9.57 -6.38 -9.58
CA LYS A 7 10.21 -6.73 -8.30
C LYS A 7 10.67 -5.47 -7.60
N VAL A 8 10.01 -5.13 -6.51
CA VAL A 8 10.33 -3.96 -5.67
C VAL A 8 11.01 -4.44 -4.39
N PRO A 9 12.16 -3.87 -3.99
CA PRO A 9 12.83 -4.20 -2.74
C PRO A 9 11.94 -3.82 -1.56
N PHE A 10 11.63 -4.80 -0.71
CA PHE A 10 10.90 -4.63 0.54
C PHE A 10 11.89 -4.91 1.68
N ALA A 11 12.21 -3.89 2.47
CA ALA A 11 13.16 -3.96 3.56
C ALA A 11 12.49 -3.52 4.87
N ASP A 12 12.24 -2.22 5.00
CA ASP A 12 11.80 -1.59 6.25
C ASP A 12 10.52 -0.74 6.08
N GLU A 13 9.82 -0.91 4.95
CA GLU A 13 8.57 -0.21 4.71
C GLU A 13 7.47 -0.70 5.66
N LYS A 14 6.63 0.22 6.16
CA LYS A 14 5.66 -0.08 7.22
C LYS A 14 4.45 -0.89 6.74
N ASN A 15 4.08 -0.73 5.48
CA ASN A 15 2.88 -1.30 4.87
C ASN A 15 3.04 -1.34 3.35
N ILE A 16 2.10 -2.00 2.68
CA ILE A 16 2.07 -2.13 1.22
C ILE A 16 2.04 -0.77 0.52
N LEU A 17 1.32 0.21 1.06
CA LEU A 17 1.21 1.55 0.45
C LEU A 17 2.57 2.22 0.27
N ASP A 18 3.45 2.12 1.26
CA ASP A 18 4.81 2.70 1.17
C ASP A 18 5.64 1.99 0.08
N VAL A 19 5.50 0.67 -0.07
CA VAL A 19 6.18 -0.10 -1.12
C VAL A 19 5.66 0.26 -2.51
N VAL A 20 4.34 0.45 -2.65
CA VAL A 20 3.72 0.87 -3.91
C VAL A 20 4.22 2.25 -4.33
N ARG A 21 4.32 3.19 -3.38
CA ARG A 21 4.90 4.52 -3.63
C ARG A 21 6.37 4.46 -4.02
N LYS A 22 7.16 3.59 -3.37
CA LYS A 22 8.56 3.34 -3.74
C LYS A 22 8.71 2.77 -5.15
N ALA A 23 7.72 2.02 -5.62
CA ALA A 23 7.63 1.56 -7.01
C ALA A 23 7.28 2.67 -8.01
N GLY A 24 7.05 3.90 -7.55
CA GLY A 24 6.65 5.04 -8.39
C GLY A 24 5.16 5.09 -8.71
N ILE A 25 4.34 4.26 -8.05
CA ILE A 25 2.89 4.23 -8.25
C ILE A 25 2.22 5.08 -7.15
N GLU A 26 1.54 6.15 -7.56
CA GLU A 26 0.80 7.00 -6.63
C GLU A 26 -0.59 6.42 -6.35
N LEU A 27 -0.81 6.00 -5.10
CA LEU A 27 -2.12 5.64 -4.58
C LEU A 27 -2.74 6.82 -3.81
N PRO A 28 -4.00 7.20 -4.13
CA PRO A 28 -4.67 8.26 -3.42
C PRO A 28 -4.99 7.83 -1.98
N THR A 29 -4.76 8.73 -1.04
CA THR A 29 -5.03 8.51 0.38
C THR A 29 -5.56 9.78 1.03
N PHE A 30 -6.68 9.67 1.74
CA PHE A 30 -7.16 10.75 2.61
C PHE A 30 -6.81 10.54 4.08
N CYS A 31 -6.98 9.32 4.59
CA CYS A 31 -6.85 9.03 6.02
C CYS A 31 -5.49 8.43 6.41
N TYR A 32 -4.48 8.48 5.53
CA TYR A 32 -3.15 7.94 5.80
C TYR A 32 -2.11 9.05 5.85
N TYR A 33 -1.31 9.04 6.91
CA TYR A 33 -0.15 9.90 7.08
C TYR A 33 0.94 9.10 7.79
N SER A 34 2.18 9.16 7.31
CA SER A 34 3.29 8.27 7.70
C SER A 34 3.72 8.38 9.17
N GLU A 35 3.44 9.53 9.80
CA GLU A 35 3.76 9.83 11.20
C GLU A 35 2.57 9.63 12.16
N LEU A 36 1.38 9.33 11.63
CA LEU A 36 0.18 9.07 12.44
C LEU A 36 -0.16 7.59 12.45
N SER A 37 -1.03 7.21 13.39
CA SER A 37 -1.60 5.87 13.44
C SER A 37 -2.40 5.55 12.19
N VAL A 38 -2.30 4.31 11.73
CA VAL A 38 -3.04 3.82 10.57
C VAL A 38 -4.52 3.63 10.94
N TYR A 39 -5.42 4.21 10.14
CA TYR A 39 -6.87 4.13 10.38
C TYR A 39 -7.63 3.28 9.34
N GLY A 40 -7.28 3.36 8.05
CA GLY A 40 -7.90 2.53 7.00
C GLY A 40 -9.37 2.82 6.66
N ALA A 41 -9.92 3.98 7.04
CA ALA A 41 -11.34 4.29 6.82
C ALA A 41 -11.67 4.79 5.40
N CYS A 42 -10.78 5.54 4.74
CA CYS A 42 -11.12 6.14 3.44
C CYS A 42 -11.18 5.15 2.28
N ARG A 43 -10.54 3.98 2.42
CA ARG A 43 -10.50 2.89 1.42
C ARG A 43 -10.13 3.33 -0.01
N MET A 44 -9.43 4.45 -0.17
CA MET A 44 -8.95 4.89 -1.49
C MET A 44 -7.71 4.14 -1.96
N CYS A 45 -6.89 3.66 -1.03
CA CYS A 45 -5.65 2.94 -1.30
C CYS A 45 -5.88 1.42 -1.45
N ILE A 46 -6.98 1.03 -2.09
CA ILE A 46 -7.32 -0.39 -2.29
C ILE A 46 -6.37 -1.01 -3.31
N VAL A 47 -5.93 -2.24 -3.03
CA VAL A 47 -5.14 -3.09 -3.93
C VAL A 47 -5.71 -4.50 -3.93
N GLU A 48 -5.40 -5.25 -4.99
CA GLU A 48 -5.72 -6.68 -5.10
C GLU A 48 -4.45 -7.51 -4.83
N ASP A 49 -4.58 -8.56 -4.04
CA ASP A 49 -3.49 -9.52 -3.81
C ASP A 49 -3.47 -10.63 -4.88
N SER A 50 -2.49 -11.53 -4.83
CA SER A 50 -2.38 -12.64 -5.79
C SER A 50 -3.51 -13.68 -5.67
N GLN A 51 -4.32 -13.63 -4.62
CA GLN A 51 -5.46 -14.52 -4.39
C GLN A 51 -6.79 -13.87 -4.80
N GLY A 52 -6.77 -12.63 -5.29
CA GLY A 52 -7.97 -11.87 -5.67
C GLY A 52 -8.66 -11.18 -4.49
N ASN A 53 -8.04 -11.13 -3.31
CA ASN A 53 -8.60 -10.39 -2.18
C ASN A 53 -8.38 -8.89 -2.37
N VAL A 54 -9.42 -8.12 -2.10
CA VAL A 54 -9.40 -6.66 -2.17
C VAL A 54 -9.12 -6.10 -0.78
N ILE A 55 -7.94 -5.52 -0.59
CA ILE A 55 -7.44 -5.07 0.71
C ILE A 55 -7.03 -3.59 0.69
N ALA A 56 -6.99 -2.96 1.87
CA ALA A 56 -6.50 -1.59 2.00
C ALA A 56 -4.98 -1.59 2.25
N SER A 57 -4.21 -1.06 1.30
CA SER A 57 -2.73 -1.10 1.35
C SER A 57 -2.10 -0.32 2.50
N CYS A 58 -2.82 0.63 3.12
CA CYS A 58 -2.28 1.39 4.25
C CYS A 58 -2.30 0.60 5.58
N SER A 59 -3.11 -0.46 5.68
CA SER A 59 -3.34 -1.25 6.89
C SER A 59 -2.85 -2.69 6.80
N THR A 60 -2.10 -3.02 5.77
CA THR A 60 -1.52 -4.35 5.52
C THR A 60 -0.04 -4.18 5.23
#